data_AF-A0A559R8M8-F1
#
_entry.id   AF-A0A559R8M8-F1
#
_cell.length_a   1.000
_cell.length_b   1.000
_cell.length_c   1.000
_cell.angle_alpha   90.00
_cell.angle_beta   90.00
_cell.angle_gamma   90.00
#
_symmetry.space_group_name_H-M   'P 1'
#
loop_
_entity.id
_entity.type
_entity.pdbx_description
1 polymer ?
#
loop_
_entity_poly.entity_id
_entity_poly.type
_entity_poly.pdbx_seq_one_letter_code
_entity_poly.pdbx_strand_id
1 'polypeptide(L)' 'MIIDQEQIFKDVLSKLEGKINEQSFFNKFLELYPEVWKKHKTNYSKFNRSKQFGQTIPLPKPEVSLRKAIRLWLQKQ' A
#
# COMPACT_ATOMS: atom_id res chain seq x y z
N MET A 1 1.76 -2.11 -8.30
CA MET A 1 1.51 -0.69 -8.63
C MET A 1 0.04 -0.39 -8.33
N ILE A 2 -0.23 0.60 -7.47
CA ILE A 2 -1.59 1.08 -7.17
C ILE A 2 -1.88 2.18 -8.20
N ILE A 3 -2.98 2.04 -8.95
CA ILE A 3 -3.43 3.06 -9.89
C ILE A 3 -4.13 4.16 -9.06
N ASP A 4 -3.88 5.42 -9.38
CA ASP A 4 -4.44 6.59 -8.65
C ASP A 4 -4.14 6.64 -7.15
N GLN A 5 -2.95 6.17 -6.76
CA GLN A 5 -2.52 6.07 -5.36
C GLN A 5 -2.72 7.39 -4.59
N GLU A 6 -2.42 8.53 -5.20
CA GLU A 6 -2.57 9.83 -4.55
C GLU A 6 -4.04 10.19 -4.28
N GLN A 7 -4.93 9.94 -5.23
CA GLN A 7 -6.36 10.19 -5.07
C GLN A 7 -6.95 9.30 -3.98
N ILE A 8 -6.56 8.02 -3.97
CA ILE A 8 -6.97 7.06 -2.94
C ILE A 8 -6.49 7.51 -1.56
N PHE A 9 -5.24 7.97 -1.45
CA PHE A 9 -4.70 8.42 -0.17
C PHE A 9 -5.40 9.69 0.33
N LYS A 10 -5.73 10.63 -0.56
CA LYS A 10 -6.55 11.81 -0.22
C LYS A 10 -7.93 11.39 0.29
N ASP A 11 -8.62 10.48 -0.41
CA ASP A 11 -9.95 9.99 0.01
C ASP A 11 -9.90 9.27 1.37
N VAL A 12 -8.90 8.42 1.60
CA VAL A 12 -8.70 7.74 2.89
C VAL A 12 -8.42 8.76 4.00
N LEU A 13 -7.58 9.78 3.72
CA LEU A 13 -7.28 10.85 4.67
C LEU A 13 -8.54 11.67 5.02
N SER A 14 -9.36 12.02 4.03
CA SER A 14 -10.61 12.76 4.25
C SER A 14 -11.63 11.98 5.08
N LYS A 15 -11.54 10.65 5.11
CA LYS A 15 -12.41 9.75 5.87
C LYS A 15 -11.78 9.29 7.19
N LEU A 16 -10.57 9.72 7.50
CA LEU A 16 -9.90 9.44 8.76
C LEU A 16 -10.25 10.52 9.77
N GLU A 17 -10.97 10.11 10.81
CA GLU A 17 -11.29 10.98 11.95
C GLU A 17 -10.33 10.69 13.11
N GLY A 18 -9.76 11.75 13.70
CA GLY A 18 -8.87 11.65 14.85
C GLY A 18 -7.37 11.63 14.52
N LYS A 19 -6.57 10.95 15.35
CA LYS A 19 -5.10 10.97 15.25
C LYS A 19 -4.64 10.14 14.06
N ILE A 20 -4.25 10.83 12.99
CA ILE A 20 -3.66 10.21 11.80
C ILE A 20 -2.33 9.56 12.19
N ASN A 21 -2.27 8.25 12.05
CA ASN A 21 -1.06 7.47 12.22
C ASN A 21 -0.97 6.43 11.10
N GLU A 22 0.24 5.91 10.84
CA GLU A 22 0.47 4.97 9.74
C GLU A 22 -0.45 3.75 9.82
N GLN A 23 -0.70 3.26 11.03
CA GLN A 23 -1.46 2.04 11.26
C GLN A 23 -2.97 2.25 11.11
N SER A 24 -3.52 3.34 11.63
CA SER A 24 -4.93 3.72 11.45
C SER A 24 -5.21 4.02 9.99
N PHE A 25 -4.28 4.68 9.30
CA PHE A 25 -4.39 4.92 7.88
C PHE A 25 -4.38 3.63 7.06
N PHE A 26 -3.43 2.74 7.35
CA PHE A 26 -3.32 1.45 6.67
C PHE A 26 -4.59 0.63 6.88
N ASN A 27 -5.11 0.55 8.10
CA ASN A 27 -6.35 -0.17 8.40
C ASN A 27 -7.54 0.44 7.63
N LYS A 28 -7.68 1.78 7.65
CA LYS A 28 -8.77 2.45 6.94
C LYS A 28 -8.68 2.27 5.42
N PHE A 29 -7.47 2.26 4.88
CA PHE A 29 -7.22 1.94 3.47
C PHE A 29 -7.67 0.51 3.14
N LEU A 30 -7.39 -0.47 4.01
CA LEU A 30 -7.83 -1.85 3.81
C LEU A 30 -9.36 -1.99 3.83
N GLU A 31 -10.03 -1.22 4.69
CA GLU A 31 -11.49 -1.19 4.77
C GLU A 31 -12.13 -0.55 3.53
N LEU A 32 -11.61 0.58 3.07
CA LEU A 32 -12.19 1.34 1.96
C LEU A 32 -11.82 0.78 0.58
N TYR A 33 -10.62 0.21 0.44
CA TYR A 33 -10.05 -0.23 -0.83
C TYR A 33 -9.53 -1.69 -0.80
N PRO A 34 -10.33 -2.67 -0.37
CA PRO A 34 -9.90 -4.07 -0.27
C PRO A 34 -9.55 -4.68 -1.63
N GLU A 35 -10.27 -4.30 -2.69
CA GLU A 35 -10.01 -4.77 -4.06
C GLU A 35 -8.67 -4.25 -4.61
N VAL A 36 -8.35 -2.99 -4.33
CA VAL A 36 -7.06 -2.39 -4.70
C VAL A 36 -5.93 -3.11 -3.95
N TRP A 37 -6.12 -3.38 -2.66
CA TRP A 37 -5.17 -4.13 -1.85
C TRP A 37 -4.95 -5.55 -2.38
N LYS A 38 -6.05 -6.25 -2.72
CA LYS A 38 -6.01 -7.58 -3.32
C LYS A 38 -5.21 -7.57 -4.62
N LYS A 39 -5.51 -6.65 -5.53
CA LYS A 39 -4.77 -6.47 -6.79
C LYS A 39 -3.28 -6.19 -6.55
N HIS A 40 -2.96 -5.36 -5.56
CA HIS A 40 -1.58 -5.07 -5.19
C HIS A 40 -0.83 -6.33 -4.72
N LYS A 41 -1.43 -7.13 -3.82
CA LYS A 41 -0.88 -8.43 -3.39
C LYS A 41 -0.74 -9.42 -4.54
N THR A 42 -1.74 -9.51 -5.42
CA THR A 42 -1.69 -10.40 -6.59
C THR A 42 -0.55 -10.00 -7.52
N ASN A 43 -0.35 -8.71 -7.78
CA ASN A 43 0.75 -8.22 -8.61
C ASN A 43 2.12 -8.52 -7.99
N TYR A 44 2.26 -8.33 -6.67
CA TYR A 44 3.46 -8.74 -5.95
C TYR A 44 3.70 -10.25 -6.08
N SER A 45 2.66 -11.07 -5.92
CA SER A 45 2.77 -12.53 -6.05
C SER A 45 3.16 -12.95 -7.47
N LYS A 46 2.59 -12.33 -8.51
CA LYS A 46 2.97 -12.54 -9.91
C LYS A 46 4.44 -12.21 -10.15
N PHE A 47 4.89 -11.04 -9.68
CA PHE A 47 6.30 -10.64 -9.77
C PHE A 47 7.22 -11.61 -9.03
N ASN A 48 6.80 -12.06 -7.85
CA ASN A 48 7.56 -13.03 -7.06
C ASN A 48 7.68 -14.38 -7.77
N ARG A 49 6.62 -14.83 -8.45
CA ARG A 49 6.64 -16.06 -9.25
C ARG A 49 7.46 -15.95 -10.53
N SER A 50 7.53 -14.77 -11.15
CA SER A 50 8.33 -14.55 -12.35
C SER A 50 9.84 -14.48 -12.09
N LYS A 51 10.27 -14.54 -10.82
CA LYS A 51 11.68 -14.51 -10.49
C LYS A 51 12.36 -15.86 -10.73
N GLN A 52 13.59 -15.82 -11.23
CA GLN A 52 14.43 -17.02 -11.30
C GLN A 52 14.74 -17.54 -9.90
N PHE A 53 14.59 -18.87 -9.76
CA PHE A 53 14.91 -19.60 -8.54
C PHE A 53 16.37 -19.32 -8.11
N GLY A 54 16.56 -18.89 -6.86
CA GLY A 54 17.88 -18.53 -6.31
C GLY A 54 18.22 -17.04 -6.27
N GLN A 55 17.42 -16.15 -6.87
CA GLN A 55 17.66 -14.70 -6.77
C GLN A 55 16.82 -14.02 -5.67
N THR A 56 17.46 -13.29 -4.75
CA THR A 56 16.81 -12.48 -3.71
C THR A 56 15.86 -11.43 -4.27
N ILE A 57 14.59 -11.43 -3.86
CA ILE A 57 13.56 -10.51 -4.33
C ILE A 57 13.97 -9.05 -3.98
N PRO A 58 14.13 -8.14 -4.96
CA PRO A 58 14.50 -6.76 -4.67
C PRO A 58 13.31 -5.92 -4.17
N LEU A 59 12.09 -6.46 -4.26
CA LEU A 59 10.87 -5.78 -3.80
C LEU A 59 10.51 -6.17 -2.37
N PRO A 60 10.24 -5.18 -1.49
CA PRO A 60 9.74 -5.43 -0.15
C PRO A 60 8.31 -6.01 -0.21
N LYS A 61 7.92 -6.70 0.87
CA LYS A 61 6.55 -7.20 1.04
C LYS A 61 5.53 -6.07 0.80
N PRO A 62 4.35 -6.38 0.24
CA PRO A 62 3.35 -5.38 -0.12
C PRO A 62 2.90 -4.53 1.08
N GLU A 63 2.86 -5.08 2.29
CA GLU A 63 2.55 -4.33 3.51
C GLU A 63 3.63 -3.30 3.84
N VAL A 64 4.89 -3.72 3.82
CA VAL A 64 6.04 -2.85 4.11
C VAL A 64 6.14 -1.74 3.07
N SER A 65 5.93 -2.08 1.80
CA SER A 65 5.90 -1.11 0.70
C SER A 65 4.78 -0.09 0.89
N LEU A 66 3.56 -0.54 1.20
CA LEU A 66 2.40 0.34 1.35
C LEU A 66 2.52 1.24 2.58
N ARG A 67 2.97 0.69 3.71
CA ARG A 67 3.27 1.45 4.92
C ARG A 67 4.31 2.54 4.70
N LYS A 68 5.42 2.19 4.04
CA LYS A 68 6.46 3.16 3.65
C LYS A 68 5.89 4.25 2.74
N ALA A 69 5.05 3.89 1.78
CA ALA A 69 4.42 4.84 0.87
C ALA A 69 3.47 5.80 1.61
N ILE A 70 2.64 5.28 2.53
CA ILE A 70 1.76 6.08 3.38
C ILE A 70 2.59 7.05 4.23
N ARG A 71 3.63 6.56 4.91
CA ARG A 71 4.51 7.40 5.74
C ARG A 71 5.15 8.53 4.94
N LEU A 72 5.72 8.23 3.77
CA LEU A 72 6.33 9.24 2.90
C LEU A 72 5.30 10.24 2.39
N TRP A 73 4.07 9.80 2.11
CA TRP A 73 3.01 10.67 1.66
C TRP A 73 2.49 11.59 2.77
N LEU A 74 2.33 11.07 3.99
CA LEU A 74 1.97 11.86 5.18
C LEU A 74 3.03 12.90 5.54
N GLN A 75 4.32 12.63 5.27
CA GLN A 75 5.41 13.60 5.45
C GLN A 75 5.47 14.68 4.36
N LYS A 76 4.80 14.46 3.22
CA LYS A 76 4.77 15.41 2.10
C LYS A 76 3.58 16.38 2.15
N GLN A 77 2.60 16.12 3.02
CA GLN A 77 1.59 17.12 3.38
C GLN A 77 2.19 18.15 4.32
#